data_AF-A0A958S9D1-F1
#
_entry.id   AF-A0A958S9D1-F1
#
_cell.length_a   1.000
_cell.length_b   1.000
_cell.length_c   1.000
_cell.angle_alpha   90.00
_cell.angle_beta   90.00
_cell.angle_gamma   90.00
#
_symmetry.space_group_name_H-M   'P 1'
#
loop_
_entity.id
_entity.type
_entity.pdbx_description
1 polymer ?
#
loop_
_entity_poly.entity_id
_entity_poly.type
_entity_poly.pdbx_seq_one_letter_code
_entity_poly.pdbx_strand_id
1 'polypeptide(L)'
;MQENSNPSNTQEAVKSRKHTTFNTESDPILFLHLLRKNFRWFLLIIISCIVAVLIYLRYTVPVYESHLTFQVGTLNTANQLLNVDNFHEANSIEKDIEILKSQLLFKRALSKLPLAVSYYNKGKILNHELYKSSPFELEYKIKDSTIIGRQFGVSFKEINSYDFYEGEEFVGSYSINELVVTNRYQFKIIPKKDKVNEI
;
A
#
# COMPACT_ATOMS: atom_id res chain seq x y z
N MET A 1 -36.54 -32.44 -93.86
CA MET A 1 -35.12 -32.00 -93.81
C MET A 1 -35.04 -30.91 -92.74
N GLN A 2 -34.15 -30.86 -91.76
CA GLN A 2 -32.97 -31.63 -91.38
C GLN A 2 -32.83 -31.55 -89.84
N GLU A 3 -32.27 -32.62 -89.30
CA GLU A 3 -31.77 -32.89 -87.96
C GLU A 3 -30.76 -31.83 -87.45
N ASN A 4 -30.84 -31.42 -86.17
CA ASN A 4 -29.64 -31.30 -85.32
C ASN A 4 -29.97 -31.25 -83.81
N SER A 5 -29.00 -31.75 -83.05
CA SER A 5 -28.97 -32.35 -81.73
C SER A 5 -29.04 -31.43 -80.48
N ASN A 6 -29.69 -31.99 -79.45
CA ASN A 6 -29.47 -31.98 -77.98
C ASN A 6 -28.15 -31.38 -77.38
N PRO A 7 -28.01 -31.31 -76.02
CA PRO A 7 -28.33 -30.23 -75.08
C PRO A 7 -27.04 -29.67 -74.41
N SER A 8 -27.15 -29.06 -73.22
CA SER A 8 -26.09 -28.68 -72.25
C SER A 8 -25.58 -27.24 -72.31
N ASN A 9 -25.98 -26.44 -71.31
CA ASN A 9 -25.05 -25.91 -70.31
C ASN A 9 -25.79 -25.13 -69.23
N THR A 10 -26.26 -25.91 -68.26
CA THR A 10 -26.65 -25.49 -66.92
C THR A 10 -25.40 -25.02 -66.15
N GLN A 11 -24.74 -23.91 -66.50
CA GLN A 11 -23.61 -23.39 -65.68
C GLN A 11 -23.41 -21.86 -65.76
N GLU A 12 -24.46 -21.04 -65.63
CA GLU A 12 -24.25 -19.58 -65.41
C GLU A 12 -25.28 -18.97 -64.46
N ALA A 13 -25.35 -19.43 -63.20
CA ALA A 13 -26.03 -18.67 -62.14
C ALA A 13 -25.69 -19.12 -60.70
N VAL A 14 -24.42 -19.40 -60.39
CA VAL A 14 -23.98 -19.39 -58.98
C VAL A 14 -23.16 -18.14 -58.77
N LYS A 15 -23.88 -17.02 -58.60
CA LYS A 15 -23.35 -15.75 -58.08
C LYS A 15 -22.72 -16.06 -56.73
N SER A 16 -21.39 -16.20 -56.73
CA SER A 16 -20.59 -16.40 -55.54
C SER A 16 -20.86 -15.26 -54.56
N ARG A 17 -21.61 -15.58 -53.50
CA ARG A 17 -21.62 -14.76 -52.29
C ARG A 17 -20.16 -14.69 -51.86
N LYS A 18 -19.58 -13.49 -51.83
CA LYS A 18 -18.28 -13.24 -51.21
C LYS A 18 -18.41 -13.63 -49.74
N HIS A 19 -18.08 -14.88 -49.43
CA HIS A 19 -17.84 -15.31 -48.08
C HIS A 19 -16.60 -14.56 -47.63
N THR A 20 -16.78 -13.63 -46.69
CA THR A 20 -15.71 -12.99 -45.95
C THR A 20 -14.92 -14.08 -45.25
N THR A 21 -13.84 -14.53 -45.89
CA THR A 21 -12.85 -15.38 -45.23
C THR A 21 -12.07 -14.48 -44.28
N PHE A 22 -12.48 -14.52 -43.02
CA PHE A 22 -11.79 -13.94 -41.88
C PHE A 22 -10.53 -14.79 -41.62
N ASN A 23 -9.56 -14.69 -42.52
CA ASN A 23 -8.23 -15.25 -42.29
C ASN A 23 -7.51 -14.25 -41.39
N THR A 24 -7.51 -14.62 -40.12
CA THR A 24 -6.79 -14.05 -39.00
C THR A 24 -5.28 -14.11 -39.26
N GLU A 25 -4.76 -13.20 -40.08
CA GLU A 25 -3.39 -12.75 -39.92
C GLU A 25 -3.49 -11.31 -39.42
N SER A 26 -2.94 -11.09 -38.23
CA SER A 26 -2.94 -9.83 -37.52
C SER A 26 -2.11 -8.81 -38.31
N ASP A 27 -2.62 -8.29 -39.44
CA ASP A 27 -1.91 -7.38 -40.32
C ASP A 27 -1.64 -6.04 -39.60
N PRO A 28 -0.41 -5.78 -39.12
CA PRO A 28 -0.12 -4.56 -38.36
C PRO A 28 -0.23 -3.30 -39.24
N ILE A 29 -0.07 -3.45 -40.56
CA ILE A 29 -0.22 -2.38 -41.56
C ILE A 29 -1.66 -1.83 -41.61
N LEU A 30 -2.66 -2.71 -41.61
CA LEU A 30 -4.09 -2.33 -41.63
C LEU A 30 -4.47 -1.63 -40.32
N PHE A 31 -3.95 -2.12 -39.20
CA PHE A 31 -4.14 -1.52 -37.89
C PHE A 31 -3.51 -0.12 -37.80
N LEU A 32 -2.30 0.06 -38.35
CA LEU A 32 -1.62 1.36 -38.39
C LEU A 32 -2.34 2.39 -39.26
N HIS A 33 -2.96 1.95 -40.36
CA HIS A 33 -3.78 2.81 -41.22
C HIS A 33 -5.04 3.29 -40.47
N LEU A 34 -5.70 2.40 -39.72
CA LEU A 34 -6.86 2.75 -38.87
C LEU A 34 -6.48 3.71 -37.73
N LEU A 35 -5.31 3.50 -37.10
CA LEU A 35 -4.77 4.38 -36.05
C LEU A 35 -4.50 5.80 -36.55
N ARG A 36 -3.97 5.95 -37.77
CA ARG A 36 -3.69 7.27 -38.35
C ARG A 36 -4.96 8.05 -38.67
N LYS A 37 -6.03 7.37 -39.13
CA LYS A 37 -7.33 7.99 -39.43
C LYS A 37 -8.04 8.50 -38.17
N ASN A 38 -7.91 7.80 -37.04
CA ASN A 38 -8.57 8.15 -35.78
C ASN A 38 -7.61 8.64 -34.68
N PHE A 39 -6.48 9.23 -35.07
CA PHE A 39 -5.36 9.56 -34.17
C PHE A 39 -5.77 10.44 -32.98
N ARG A 40 -6.73 11.36 -33.15
CA ARG A 40 -7.25 12.19 -32.06
C ARG A 40 -7.92 11.38 -30.95
N TRP A 41 -8.75 10.41 -31.33
CA TRP A 41 -9.44 9.53 -30.37
C TRP A 41 -8.47 8.54 -29.73
N PHE A 42 -7.51 8.01 -30.50
CA PHE A 42 -6.45 7.19 -29.96
C PHE A 42 -5.62 7.94 -28.91
N LEU A 43 -5.24 9.18 -29.21
CA LEU A 43 -4.53 10.05 -28.28
C LEU A 43 -5.37 10.35 -27.03
N LEU A 44 -6.68 10.59 -27.18
CA LEU A 44 -7.57 10.78 -26.03
C LEU A 44 -7.63 9.55 -25.11
N ILE A 45 -7.66 8.34 -25.67
CA ILE A 45 -7.65 7.11 -24.87
C ILE A 45 -6.33 6.96 -24.11
N ILE A 46 -5.20 7.25 -24.76
CA ILE A 46 -3.89 7.23 -24.10
C ILE A 46 -3.85 8.25 -22.95
N ILE A 47 -4.28 9.49 -23.19
CA ILE A 47 -4.32 10.53 -22.16
C ILE A 47 -5.24 10.09 -21.01
N SER A 48 -6.43 9.56 -21.32
CA SER A 48 -7.37 9.07 -20.31
C SER A 48 -6.79 7.94 -19.47
N CYS A 49 -6.05 7.01 -20.08
CA CYS A 49 -5.36 5.94 -19.37
C CYS A 49 -4.27 6.49 -18.43
N ILE A 50 -3.44 7.43 -18.91
CA ILE A 50 -2.42 8.08 -18.08
C ILE A 50 -3.08 8.79 -16.89
N VAL A 51 -4.15 9.55 -17.12
CA VAL A 51 -4.90 10.24 -16.06
C VAL A 51 -5.46 9.23 -15.05
N ALA A 52 -6.05 8.13 -15.50
CA ALA A 52 -6.56 7.08 -14.64
C ALA A 52 -5.45 6.44 -13.78
N VAL A 53 -4.29 6.16 -14.38
CA VAL A 53 -3.11 5.62 -13.66
C VAL A 53 -2.58 6.62 -12.63
N LEU A 54 -2.49 7.92 -12.98
CA LEU A 54 -2.05 8.96 -12.05
C LEU A 54 -3.01 9.10 -10.86
N ILE A 55 -4.32 9.05 -11.12
CA ILE A 55 -5.36 9.04 -10.08
C ILE A 55 -5.19 7.80 -9.20
N TYR A 56 -5.06 6.62 -9.79
CA TYR A 56 -4.89 5.37 -9.05
C TYR A 56 -3.64 5.41 -8.14
N LEU A 57 -2.49 5.83 -8.67
CA LEU A 57 -1.25 5.92 -7.90
C LEU A 57 -1.33 6.98 -6.80
N ARG A 58 -2.07 8.07 -7.03
CA ARG A 58 -2.29 9.13 -6.03
C ARG A 58 -3.16 8.67 -4.85
N TYR A 59 -4.09 7.75 -5.08
CA TYR A 59 -5.08 7.31 -4.07
C TYR A 59 -4.82 5.91 -3.49
N THR A 60 -3.74 5.24 -3.90
CA THR A 60 -3.36 3.94 -3.34
C THR A 60 -2.62 4.13 -2.02
N VAL A 61 -3.05 3.42 -0.98
CA VAL A 61 -2.39 3.40 0.34
C VAL A 61 -1.04 2.67 0.20
N PRO A 62 0.09 3.26 0.64
CA PRO A 62 1.38 2.56 0.63
C PRO A 62 1.34 1.39 1.63
N VAL A 63 1.73 0.20 1.17
CA VAL A 63 1.94 -0.96 2.04
C VAL A 63 3.42 -1.04 2.37
N TYR A 64 3.76 -1.00 3.66
CA TYR A 64 5.14 -1.06 4.14
C TYR A 64 5.50 -2.49 4.56
N GLU A 65 6.64 -2.99 4.09
CA GLU A 65 7.19 -4.29 4.48
C GLU A 65 8.61 -4.09 5.05
N SER A 66 8.95 -4.85 6.10
CA SER A 66 10.30 -4.83 6.67
C SER A 66 10.98 -6.19 6.51
N HIS A 67 12.16 -6.18 5.89
CA HIS A 67 13.02 -7.35 5.71
C HIS A 67 14.22 -7.28 6.65
N LEU A 68 14.57 -8.41 7.25
CA LEU A 68 15.74 -8.54 8.11
C LEU A 68 16.60 -9.71 7.61
N THR A 69 17.84 -9.40 7.24
CA THR A 69 18.85 -10.43 6.95
C THR A 69 19.77 -10.55 8.16
N PHE A 70 19.80 -11.75 8.76
CA PHE A 70 20.62 -12.06 9.92
C PHE A 70 21.76 -12.99 9.51
N GLN A 71 23.01 -12.57 9.74
CA GLN A 71 24.18 -13.41 9.50
C GLN A 71 24.55 -14.14 10.79
N VAL A 72 24.54 -15.47 10.75
CA VAL A 72 25.01 -16.31 11.86
C VAL A 72 26.50 -16.53 11.67
N GLY A 73 27.32 -15.97 12.56
CA GLY A 73 28.77 -16.16 12.57
C GLY A 73 29.18 -17.15 13.66
N THR A 74 29.91 -18.21 13.30
CA THR A 74 30.41 -19.20 14.24
C THR A 74 31.86 -18.91 14.62
N LEU A 75 32.08 -17.80 15.33
CA LEU A 75 33.41 -17.52 15.88
C LEU A 75 33.60 -18.31 17.18
N ASN A 76 33.80 -19.62 17.05
CA ASN A 76 34.33 -20.43 18.12
C ASN A 76 35.81 -20.73 17.86
N THR A 77 36.65 -19.71 18.07
CA THR A 77 38.12 -19.75 17.88
C THR A 77 38.76 -20.95 18.60
N ALA A 78 38.16 -21.44 19.69
CA ALA A 78 38.63 -22.61 20.41
C ALA A 78 38.41 -23.94 19.67
N ASN A 79 37.26 -24.13 19.01
CA ASN A 79 36.98 -25.36 18.24
C ASN A 79 37.76 -25.43 16.93
N GLN A 80 38.01 -24.26 16.31
CA GLN A 80 38.79 -24.16 15.08
C GLN A 80 40.27 -24.54 15.29
N LEU A 81 40.80 -24.36 16.50
CA LEU A 81 42.15 -24.78 16.91
C LEU A 81 42.24 -26.26 17.28
N LEU A 82 41.13 -26.88 17.68
CA LEU A 82 41.08 -28.25 18.20
C LEU A 82 40.60 -29.29 17.18
N ASN A 83 40.20 -28.86 15.97
CA ASN A 83 39.78 -29.71 14.86
C ASN A 83 38.79 -30.82 15.25
N VAL A 84 37.86 -30.49 16.16
CA VAL A 84 36.77 -31.38 16.58
C VAL A 84 35.64 -31.19 15.57
N ASP A 85 35.19 -32.27 14.94
CA ASP A 85 34.13 -32.22 13.94
C ASP A 85 32.88 -31.51 14.47
N ASN A 86 32.47 -30.44 13.77
CA ASN A 86 31.43 -29.49 14.13
C ASN A 86 29.99 -30.05 13.99
N PHE A 87 29.72 -31.24 14.51
CA PHE A 87 28.38 -31.86 14.40
C PHE A 87 27.30 -31.13 15.22
N HIS A 88 27.70 -30.28 16.17
CA HIS A 88 26.78 -29.49 17.01
C HIS A 88 26.30 -28.17 16.36
N GLU A 89 26.82 -27.78 15.21
CA GLU A 89 26.64 -26.44 14.62
C GLU A 89 25.36 -26.31 13.77
N ALA A 90 24.81 -27.43 13.26
CA ALA A 90 23.54 -27.42 12.53
C ALA A 90 22.32 -27.19 13.46
N ASN A 91 22.35 -27.79 14.66
CA ASN A 91 21.24 -27.69 15.62
C ASN A 91 21.15 -26.30 16.30
N SER A 92 22.21 -25.50 16.28
CA SER A 92 22.19 -24.16 16.89
C SER A 92 21.40 -23.16 16.06
N ILE A 93 21.48 -23.23 14.73
CA ILE A 93 20.76 -22.30 13.82
C ILE A 93 19.25 -22.53 13.94
N GLU A 94 18.81 -23.78 13.94
CA GLU A 94 17.38 -24.14 14.09
C GLU A 94 16.82 -23.66 15.43
N LYS A 95 17.59 -23.85 16.51
CA LYS A 95 17.28 -23.34 17.84
C LYS A 95 17.19 -21.82 17.88
N ASP A 96 18.11 -21.11 17.25
CA ASP A 96 18.10 -19.65 17.22
C ASP A 96 16.89 -19.12 16.44
N ILE A 97 16.53 -19.76 15.33
CA ILE A 97 15.30 -19.45 14.57
C ILE A 97 14.06 -19.71 15.43
N GLU A 98 14.02 -20.81 16.19
CA GLU A 98 12.91 -21.12 17.09
C GLU A 98 12.76 -20.06 18.20
N ILE A 99 13.88 -19.62 18.78
CA ILE A 99 13.89 -18.54 19.76
C ILE A 99 13.36 -17.25 19.14
N LEU A 100 13.82 -16.88 17.93
CA LEU A 100 13.35 -15.69 17.20
C LEU A 100 11.84 -15.75 16.91
N LYS A 101 11.30 -16.93 16.60
CA LYS A 101 9.86 -17.16 16.37
C LYS A 101 9.04 -17.27 17.66
N SER A 102 9.68 -17.23 18.83
CA SER A 102 8.97 -17.41 20.10
C SER A 102 8.00 -16.27 20.41
N GLN A 103 6.82 -16.63 20.93
CA GLN A 103 5.80 -15.66 21.33
C GLN A 103 6.29 -14.68 22.40
N LEU A 104 7.20 -15.12 23.26
CA LEU A 104 7.75 -14.31 24.34
C LEU A 104 8.66 -13.20 23.80
N LEU A 105 9.53 -13.49 22.82
CA LEU A 105 10.31 -12.45 22.15
C LEU A 105 9.42 -11.50 21.36
N PHE A 106 8.44 -12.03 20.64
CA PHE A 106 7.48 -11.21 19.88
C PHE A 106 6.70 -10.25 20.80
N LYS A 107 6.20 -10.72 21.94
CA LYS A 107 5.51 -9.89 22.93
C LYS A 107 6.41 -8.82 23.54
N ARG A 108 7.67 -9.17 23.85
CA ARG A 108 8.67 -8.19 24.33
C ARG A 108 8.98 -7.14 23.26
N ALA A 109 9.12 -7.54 22.00
CA ALA A 109 9.32 -6.62 20.89
C ALA A 109 8.13 -5.65 20.76
N LEU A 110 6.90 -6.17 20.65
CA LEU A 110 5.66 -5.38 20.63
C LEU A 110 5.56 -4.40 21.79
N SER A 111 5.93 -4.82 23.01
CA SER A 111 5.87 -3.95 24.20
C SER A 111 6.83 -2.75 24.16
N LYS A 112 7.88 -2.81 23.33
CA LYS A 112 8.83 -1.72 23.13
C LYS A 112 8.41 -0.76 22.02
N LEU A 113 7.43 -1.12 21.18
CA LEU A 113 6.94 -0.25 20.13
C LEU A 113 5.79 0.64 20.67
N PRO A 114 5.74 1.93 20.29
CA PRO A 114 4.67 2.83 20.70
C PRO A 114 3.39 2.60 19.86
N LEU A 115 2.78 1.42 19.98
CA LEU A 115 1.60 1.01 19.21
C LEU A 115 0.27 1.36 19.91
N ALA A 116 0.32 1.93 21.11
CA ALA A 116 -0.88 2.20 21.90
C ALA A 116 -1.72 3.37 21.34
N VAL A 117 -1.10 4.27 20.58
CA VAL A 117 -1.76 5.42 19.95
C VAL A 117 -1.37 5.47 18.47
N SER A 118 -2.37 5.46 17.60
CA SER A 118 -2.17 5.63 16.16
C SER A 118 -2.46 7.08 15.77
N TYR A 119 -1.49 7.75 15.17
CA TYR A 119 -1.61 9.13 14.71
C TYR A 119 -1.97 9.14 13.22
N TYR A 120 -2.93 9.97 12.83
CA TYR A 120 -3.34 10.12 11.45
C TYR A 120 -3.41 11.58 11.06
N ASN A 121 -2.98 11.90 9.84
CA ASN A 121 -3.28 13.15 9.19
C ASN A 121 -4.63 13.01 8.45
N LYS A 122 -5.64 13.80 8.87
CA LYS A 122 -6.96 13.81 8.24
C LYS A 122 -6.88 14.52 6.90
N GLY A 123 -6.77 13.75 5.82
CA GLY A 123 -6.81 14.27 4.45
C GLY A 123 -8.25 14.44 3.95
N LYS A 124 -8.44 15.15 2.83
CA LYS A 124 -9.77 15.30 2.21
C LYS A 124 -10.30 14.03 1.56
N ILE A 125 -9.41 13.11 1.20
CA ILE A 125 -9.72 11.92 0.38
C ILE A 125 -9.13 10.66 0.99
N LEU A 126 -7.89 10.72 1.46
CA LEU A 126 -7.20 9.62 2.13
C LEU A 126 -6.58 10.12 3.44
N ASN A 127 -6.69 9.31 4.49
CA ASN A 127 -5.98 9.56 5.75
C ASN A 127 -4.60 8.90 5.69
N HIS A 128 -3.57 9.62 6.12
CA HIS A 128 -2.21 9.10 6.16
C HIS A 128 -1.81 8.83 7.60
N GLU A 129 -1.34 7.61 7.88
CA GLU A 129 -0.80 7.28 9.20
C GLU A 129 0.56 7.97 9.40
N LEU A 130 0.74 8.58 10.57
CA LEU A 130 1.96 9.29 10.98
C LEU A 130 2.71 8.49 12.05
N TYR A 131 2.99 7.22 11.76
CA TYR A 131 3.75 6.37 12.68
C TYR A 131 5.19 6.89 12.82
N LYS A 132 5.58 7.28 14.05
CA LYS A 132 6.86 7.94 14.43
C LYS A 132 7.11 9.33 13.82
N SER A 133 6.42 9.72 12.76
CA SER A 133 6.53 11.05 12.10
C SER A 133 5.50 12.06 12.60
N SER A 134 4.78 11.77 13.69
CA SER A 134 3.82 12.70 14.28
C SER A 134 4.54 13.95 14.82
N PRO A 135 4.00 15.17 14.58
CA PRO A 135 4.57 16.42 15.08
C PRO A 135 4.35 16.63 16.59
N PHE A 136 3.56 15.77 17.23
CA PHE A 136 3.29 15.78 18.66
C PHE A 136 3.20 14.36 19.21
N GLU A 137 3.37 14.27 20.52
CA GLU A 137 3.15 13.07 21.34
C GLU A 137 2.00 13.30 22.31
N LEU A 138 1.21 12.25 22.55
CA LEU A 138 0.09 12.23 23.46
C LEU A 138 0.45 11.46 24.73
N GLU A 139 0.52 12.16 25.86
CA GLU A 139 0.49 11.52 27.17
C GLU A 139 -0.97 11.38 27.61
N TYR A 140 -1.39 10.19 28.01
CA TYR A 140 -2.78 9.95 28.38
C TYR A 140 -2.90 9.01 29.57
N LYS A 141 -4.02 9.17 30.28
CA LYS A 141 -4.48 8.25 31.32
C LYS A 141 -5.96 7.97 31.12
N ILE A 142 -6.26 6.70 30.84
CA ILE A 142 -7.64 6.23 30.62
C ILE A 142 -8.29 5.98 31.98
N LYS A 143 -9.49 6.52 32.20
CA LYS A 143 -10.33 6.20 33.36
C LYS A 143 -11.49 5.27 32.98
N ASP A 144 -12.02 5.42 31.77
CA ASP A 144 -13.12 4.63 31.20
C ASP A 144 -12.67 3.92 29.92
N SER A 145 -12.75 2.59 29.89
CA SER A 145 -12.32 1.76 28.73
C SER A 145 -13.17 1.96 27.48
N THR A 146 -14.36 2.58 27.58
CA THR A 146 -15.28 2.82 26.46
C THR A 146 -14.70 3.76 25.39
N ILE A 147 -13.60 4.45 25.69
CA ILE A 147 -12.90 5.34 24.76
C ILE A 147 -11.94 4.61 23.81
N ILE A 148 -11.58 3.36 24.11
CA ILE A 148 -10.62 2.61 23.30
C ILE A 148 -11.24 2.33 21.92
N GLY A 149 -10.50 2.64 20.87
CA GLY A 149 -10.96 2.49 19.48
C GLY A 149 -11.81 3.66 18.97
N ARG A 150 -12.01 4.72 19.75
CA ARG A 150 -12.63 5.96 19.27
C ARG A 150 -11.61 6.86 18.60
N GLN A 151 -12.07 7.59 17.58
CA GLN A 151 -11.27 8.59 16.89
C GLN A 151 -11.39 9.95 17.60
N PHE A 152 -10.26 10.61 17.77
CA PHE A 152 -10.17 11.96 18.32
C PHE A 152 -9.51 12.87 17.29
N GLY A 153 -10.10 14.05 17.08
CA GLY A 153 -9.59 15.07 16.17
C GLY A 153 -8.89 16.18 16.93
N VAL A 154 -7.75 16.64 16.40
CA VAL A 154 -7.03 17.81 16.90
C VAL A 154 -6.80 18.76 15.74
N SER A 155 -7.24 20.00 15.87
CA SER A 155 -7.03 21.06 14.87
C SER A 155 -6.25 22.22 15.50
N PHE A 156 -5.02 22.44 15.06
CA PHE A 156 -4.19 23.53 15.53
C PHE A 156 -4.63 24.84 14.83
N LYS A 157 -5.12 25.81 15.60
CA LYS A 157 -5.53 27.13 15.09
C LYS A 157 -4.43 28.18 15.23
N GLU A 158 -3.70 28.16 16.35
CA GLU A 158 -2.59 29.09 16.62
C GLU A 158 -1.34 28.32 17.09
N ILE A 159 -0.24 29.05 17.31
CA ILE A 159 1.07 28.49 17.71
C ILE A 159 0.98 27.62 18.97
N ASN A 160 0.02 27.91 19.87
CA ASN A 160 -0.08 27.23 21.16
C ASN A 160 -1.50 26.76 21.52
N SER A 161 -2.46 26.82 20.59
CA SER A 161 -3.85 26.45 20.85
C SER A 161 -4.38 25.44 19.83
N TYR A 162 -5.20 24.51 20.32
CA TYR A 162 -5.84 23.48 19.50
C TYR A 162 -7.31 23.31 19.86
N ASP A 163 -8.12 23.00 18.87
CA ASP A 163 -9.48 22.51 19.04
C ASP A 163 -9.46 20.99 19.13
N PHE A 164 -10.19 20.46 20.11
CA PHE A 164 -10.35 19.04 20.32
C PHE A 164 -11.75 18.56 19.93
N TYR A 165 -11.79 17.43 19.23
CA TYR A 165 -13.01 16.79 18.75
C TYR A 165 -13.06 15.33 19.22
N GLU A 166 -14.18 14.89 19.78
CA GLU A 166 -14.46 13.46 19.97
C GLU A 166 -15.33 13.00 18.80
N GLY A 167 -14.77 12.20 17.89
CA GLY A 167 -15.42 11.93 16.62
C GLY A 167 -15.54 13.18 15.74
N GLU A 168 -16.76 13.66 15.55
CA GLU A 168 -17.07 14.89 14.81
C GLU A 168 -17.64 15.98 15.75
N GLU A 169 -17.78 15.70 17.05
CA GLU A 169 -18.32 16.65 18.03
C GLU A 169 -17.20 17.53 18.59
N PHE A 170 -17.42 18.85 18.58
CA PHE A 170 -16.50 19.81 19.17
C PHE A 170 -16.59 19.79 20.70
N VAL A 171 -15.49 19.52 21.37
CA VAL A 171 -15.43 19.44 22.83
C VAL A 171 -14.96 20.77 23.43
N GLY A 172 -13.97 21.40 22.82
CA GLY A 172 -13.40 22.65 23.32
C GLY A 172 -12.04 22.99 22.70
N SER A 173 -11.56 24.19 23.02
CA SER A 173 -10.22 24.65 22.67
C SER A 173 -9.31 24.64 23.90
N TYR A 174 -8.08 24.15 23.74
CA TYR A 174 -7.12 23.94 24.82
C TYR A 174 -5.73 24.41 24.41
N SER A 175 -4.86 24.65 25.40
CA SER A 175 -3.47 25.03 25.14
C SER A 175 -2.54 23.82 25.07
N ILE A 176 -1.50 23.90 24.23
CA ILE A 176 -0.46 22.87 24.17
C ILE A 176 0.25 22.78 25.53
N ASN A 177 0.67 21.58 25.92
CA ASN A 177 1.33 21.27 27.20
C ASN A 177 0.44 21.46 28.45
N GLU A 178 -0.86 21.71 28.28
CA GLU A 178 -1.86 21.73 29.35
C GLU A 178 -2.40 20.32 29.61
N LEU A 179 -2.62 19.98 30.89
CA LEU A 179 -3.27 18.72 31.26
C LEU A 179 -4.78 18.91 31.23
N VAL A 180 -5.43 18.32 30.23
CA VAL A 180 -6.89 18.34 30.11
C VAL A 180 -7.45 17.15 30.87
N VAL A 181 -8.29 17.44 31.87
CA VAL A 181 -8.93 16.41 32.70
C VAL A 181 -10.42 16.35 32.38
N THR A 182 -10.83 15.26 31.75
CA THR A 182 -12.23 14.92 31.53
C THR A 182 -12.65 13.84 32.54
N ASN A 183 -13.96 13.59 32.64
CA ASN A 183 -14.49 12.51 33.48
C ASN A 183 -13.96 11.11 33.04
N ARG A 184 -13.75 10.93 31.72
CA ARG A 184 -13.44 9.63 31.10
C ARG A 184 -11.95 9.40 30.83
N TYR A 185 -11.19 10.48 30.65
CA TYR A 185 -9.77 10.42 30.32
C TYR A 185 -9.04 11.69 30.75
N GLN A 186 -7.72 11.59 30.86
CA GLN A 186 -6.82 12.71 31.03
C GLN A 186 -5.81 12.65 29.90
N PHE A 187 -5.52 13.78 29.28
CA PHE A 187 -4.53 13.83 28.23
C PHE A 187 -3.75 15.13 28.24
N LYS A 188 -2.56 15.05 27.66
CA LYS A 188 -1.63 16.16 27.49
C LYS A 188 -0.93 15.99 26.15
N ILE A 189 -0.99 17.04 25.34
CA ILE A 189 -0.29 17.09 24.04
C ILE A 189 1.06 17.76 24.25
N ILE A 190 2.13 17.06 23.86
CA ILE A 190 3.49 17.55 23.94
C ILE A 190 4.02 17.70 22.51
N PRO A 191 4.50 18.88 22.10
CA PRO A 191 5.08 19.06 20.79
C PRO A 191 6.37 18.24 20.71
N LYS A 192 6.51 17.46 19.64
CA LYS A 192 7.73 16.68 19.43
C LYS A 192 8.80 17.66 18.95
N LYS A 193 9.79 17.93 19.79
CA LYS A 193 10.98 18.70 19.37
C LYS A 193 11.75 17.83 18.38
N ASP A 194 11.57 18.06 17.10
CA ASP A 194 12.37 17.40 16.09
C ASP A 194 13.84 17.78 16.28
N LYS A 195 14.71 16.77 16.33
CA LYS A 195 16.14 16.90 16.03
C LYS A 195 16.28 17.22 14.53
N VAL A 196 15.88 18.43 14.13
CA VAL A 196 16.28 19.01 12.85
C VAL A 196 17.70 19.53 13.06
N ASN A 197 18.70 18.67 12.93
CA ASN A 197 20.12 18.98 12.71
C ASN A 197 20.90 17.65 12.75
N GLU A 198 20.91 16.93 11.63
CA GLU A 198 21.99 16.01 11.24
C GLU A 198 21.71 15.51 9.82
N ILE A 199 22.01 16.37 8.84
CA ILE A 199 22.59 16.01 7.54
C ILE A 199 23.62 17.09 7.22
#